data_AF-A0A2V6HXK2-F1
#
_entry.id   AF-A0A2V6HXK2-F1
#
_cell.length_a   1.000
_cell.length_b   1.000
_cell.length_c   1.000
_cell.angle_alpha   90.00
_cell.angle_beta   90.00
_cell.angle_gamma   90.00
#
_symmetry.space_group_name_H-M   'P 1'
#
loop_
_entity.id
_entity.type
_entity.pdbx_description
1 polymer ?
#
loop_
_entity_poly.entity_id
_entity_poly.type
_entity_poly.pdbx_seq_one_letter_code
_entity_poly.pdbx_strand_id
1 'polypeptide(L)' 'PLLAINSADDLINPPELGILEREIKRVPHGRAMVLPLSDKTRGHGSHTIAALWRDQLSILLKDSAK' A
#
# COMPACT_ATOMS: atom_id res chain seq x y z
N PRO A 1 13.79 -5.33 -2.24
CA PRO A 1 12.92 -4.14 -2.08
C PRO A 1 11.57 -4.58 -1.48
N LEU A 2 10.89 -3.71 -0.73
CA LEU A 2 9.56 -3.99 -0.17
C LEU A 2 8.63 -2.81 -0.42
N LEU A 3 7.38 -3.10 -0.78
CA LEU A 3 6.32 -2.10 -0.87
C LEU A 3 5.13 -2.54 -0.02
N ALA A 4 4.74 -1.70 0.93
CA ALA A 4 3.50 -1.85 1.69
C ALA A 4 2.45 -0.86 1.16
N ILE A 5 1.24 -1.35 0.90
CA ILE A 5 0.13 -0.54 0.39
C ILE A 5 -1.04 -0.68 1.37
N ASN A 6 -1.64 0.44 1.75
CA ASN A 6 -2.92 0.51 2.45
C ASN A 6 -3.91 1.35 1.63
N SER A 7 -5.18 1.44 2.01
CA SER A 7 -6.15 2.37 1.43
C SER A 7 -6.66 3.38 2.45
N ALA A 8 -7.02 4.57 1.97
CA ALA A 8 -7.48 5.67 2.82
C ALA A 8 -8.79 5.36 3.57
N ASP A 9 -9.53 4.36 3.11
CA ASP A 9 -10.81 3.92 3.67
C ASP A 9 -10.72 2.63 4.49
N ASP A 10 -9.52 2.10 4.74
CA ASP A 10 -9.33 0.88 5.54
C ASP A 10 -9.65 1.13 7.03
N LEU A 11 -10.82 0.68 7.47
CA LEU A 11 -11.26 0.78 8.86
C LEU A 11 -10.61 -0.26 9.79
N ILE A 12 -9.99 -1.32 9.26
CA ILE A 12 -9.28 -2.36 10.03
C ILE A 12 -7.84 -1.92 10.30
N ASN A 13 -7.21 -1.27 9.32
CA ASN A 13 -5.90 -0.63 9.48
C ASN A 13 -6.01 0.88 9.21
N PRO A 14 -6.59 1.68 10.13
CA PRO A 14 -6.83 3.10 9.88
C PRO A 14 -5.52 3.85 9.61
N PRO A 15 -5.36 4.48 8.43
CA PRO A 15 -4.14 5.20 8.07
C PRO A 15 -3.86 6.38 9.00
N GLU A 16 -4.87 6.93 9.67
CA GLU A 16 -4.76 8.03 10.63
C GLU A 16 -3.91 7.66 11.85
N LEU A 17 -3.72 6.37 12.13
CA LEU A 17 -2.83 5.91 13.21
C LEU A 17 -1.34 6.14 12.87
N GLY A 18 -1.01 6.42 11.61
CA GLY A 18 0.35 6.72 11.14
C GLY A 18 1.34 5.57 11.34
N ILE A 19 0.86 4.35 11.58
CA ILE A 19 1.71 3.18 11.86
C ILE A 19 2.53 2.83 10.62
N LEU A 20 1.89 2.82 9.45
CA LEU A 20 2.55 2.46 8.20
C LEU A 20 3.71 3.42 7.87
N GLU A 21 3.46 4.73 7.90
CA GLU A 21 4.43 5.79 7.59
C GLU A 21 5.57 5.84 8.62
N ARG A 22 5.27 5.55 9.89
CA ARG A 22 6.26 5.53 10.96
C ARG A 22 7.16 4.29 10.88
N GLU A 23 6.57 3.11 10.78
CA GLU A 23 7.31 1.85 10.92
C GLU A 23 8.03 1.44 9.64
N ILE A 24 7.57 1.85 8.45
CA ILE A 24 8.27 1.54 7.19
C ILE A 24 9.70 2.09 7.16
N LYS A 25 9.98 3.16 7.91
CA LYS A 25 11.33 3.75 8.05
C LYS A 25 12.36 2.78 8.63
N ARG A 26 11.91 1.73 9.33
CA ARG A 26 12.77 0.68 9.90
C ARG A 26 13.07 -0.44 8.90
N VAL A 27 12.38 -0.48 7.76
CA VAL A 27 12.50 -1.55 6.76
C VAL A 27 13.54 -1.13 5.71
N PRO A 28 14.67 -1.84 5.57
CA PRO A 28 15.66 -1.55 4.53
C PRO A 28 15.03 -1.62 3.14
N HIS A 29 15.19 -0.55 2.35
CA HIS A 29 14.56 -0.39 1.03
C HIS A 29 13.02 -0.53 1.04
N GLY A 30 12.39 -0.26 2.19
CA GLY A 30 10.95 -0.26 2.36
C GLY A 30 10.33 1.04 1.84
N ARG A 31 9.23 0.89 1.09
CA ARG A 31 8.36 1.99 0.67
C ARG A 31 6.95 1.73 1.16
N ALA A 32 6.22 2.79 1.47
CA ALA A 32 4.82 2.73 1.85
C ALA A 32 4.00 3.69 0.98
N MET A 33 2.74 3.32 0.74
CA MET A 33 1.77 4.17 0.06
C MET A 33 0.37 3.92 0.62
N VAL A 34 -0.41 4.99 0.75
CA VAL A 34 -1.85 4.91 1.02
C VAL A 34 -2.58 5.27 -0.27
N LEU A 35 -3.41 4.36 -0.77
CA LEU A 35 -4.27 4.61 -1.92
C LEU A 35 -5.32 5.65 -1.53
N PRO A 36 -5.50 6.74 -2.30
CA PRO A 36 -6.55 7.72 -2.03
C PRO A 36 -7.94 7.10 -2.06
N LEU A 37 -8.85 7.65 -1.25
CA LEU A 37 -10.26 7.29 -1.28
C LEU A 37 -10.82 7.48 -2.69
N SER A 38 -11.58 6.51 -3.18
CA SER A 38 -12.30 6.62 -4.44
C SER A 38 -13.59 5.81 -4.42
N ASP A 39 -14.40 5.97 -5.46
CA ASP A 39 -15.56 5.13 -5.76
C ASP A 39 -15.21 3.64 -6.00
N LYS A 40 -13.93 3.34 -6.22
CA LYS A 40 -13.43 1.98 -6.46
C LYS A 40 -12.91 1.28 -5.20
N THR A 41 -12.54 2.02 -4.15
CA THR A 41 -12.05 1.43 -2.90
C THR A 41 -13.22 0.79 -2.13
N ARG A 42 -12.93 -0.21 -1.29
CA ARG A 42 -13.91 -1.02 -0.54
C ARG A 42 -13.45 -1.22 0.91
N GLY A 43 -12.99 -0.16 1.54
CA GLY A 43 -12.35 -0.22 2.85
C GLY A 43 -11.20 -1.22 2.87
N HIS A 44 -11.12 -2.03 3.93
CA HIS A 44 -10.12 -3.10 4.02
C HIS A 44 -10.13 -4.01 2.79
N GLY A 45 -11.31 -4.34 2.25
CA GLY A 45 -11.46 -5.21 1.08
C GLY A 45 -10.78 -4.72 -0.20
N SER A 46 -10.33 -3.46 -0.25
CA SER A 46 -9.50 -2.92 -1.34
C SER A 46 -8.25 -3.76 -1.62
N HIS A 47 -7.70 -4.45 -0.61
CA HIS A 47 -6.53 -5.32 -0.79
C HIS A 47 -6.78 -6.46 -1.80
N THR A 48 -8.03 -6.92 -1.94
CA THR A 48 -8.41 -8.00 -2.87
C THR A 48 -8.61 -7.51 -4.31
N ILE A 49 -8.73 -6.20 -4.53
CA ILE A 49 -9.02 -5.61 -5.84
C ILE A 49 -7.70 -5.27 -6.54
N ALA A 50 -7.15 -6.24 -7.27
CA ALA A 50 -5.83 -6.09 -7.93
C ALA A 50 -5.72 -4.85 -8.82
N ALA A 51 -6.81 -4.43 -9.47
CA ALA A 51 -6.82 -3.23 -10.31
C ALA A 51 -6.43 -1.94 -9.57
N LEU A 52 -6.56 -1.88 -8.24
CA LEU A 52 -6.18 -0.72 -7.44
C LEU A 52 -4.66 -0.59 -7.23
N TRP A 53 -3.91 -1.69 -7.31
CA TRP A 53 -2.49 -1.72 -6.93
C TRP A 53 -1.55 -2.40 -7.94
N ARG A 54 -2.08 -3.04 -8.99
CA ARG A 54 -1.28 -3.82 -9.98
C ARG A 54 -0.13 -3.04 -10.62
N ASP A 55 -0.29 -1.74 -10.81
CA ASP A 55 0.73 -0.91 -11.44
C ASP A 55 1.95 -0.78 -10.51
N GLN A 56 1.70 -0.69 -9.20
CA GLN A 56 2.75 -0.69 -8.18
C GLN A 56 3.44 -2.03 -8.05
N LEU A 57 2.69 -3.14 -8.15
CA LEU A 57 3.30 -4.47 -8.23
C LEU A 57 4.24 -4.57 -9.43
N SER A 58 3.83 -4.06 -10.60
CA SER A 58 4.67 -4.08 -11.80
C SER A 58 5.98 -3.30 -11.61
N ILE A 59 5.93 -2.16 -10.91
CA ILE A 59 7.14 -1.39 -10.54
C ILE A 59 8.00 -2.21 -9.58
N LEU A 60 7.42 -2.79 -8.52
CA LEU A 60 8.15 -3.60 -7.55
C LEU A 60 8.87 -4.79 -8.20
N LEU A 61 8.21 -5.49 -9.13
CA LEU A 61 8.81 -6.62 -9.85
C LEU A 61 9.99 -6.18 -10.71
N LYS A 62 9.88 -5.06 -11.42
CA LYS A 62 10.99 -4.48 -12.19
C LYS A 62 12.16 -4.06 -11.30
N ASP A 63 11.88 -3.48 -10.13
CA ASP A 63 12.89 -3.10 -9.15
C ASP A 63 13.58 -4.31 -8.51
N SER A 64 12.89 -5.45 -8.41
CA SER A 64 13.40 -6.68 -7.78
C SER A 64 14.22 -7.56 -8.73
N ALA A 65 14.14 -7.32 -10.05
CA ALA A 65 14.88 -8.08 -11.05
C ALA A 65 16.32 -7.57 -11.29
N LYS A 66 16.75 -6.56 -10.54
CA LYS A 66 18.11 -6.00 -10.55
C LYS A 66 18.96 -6.65 -9.47
#